data_AF-A0A4Q6V099-F1
#
_entry.id   AF-A0A4Q6V099-F1
#
_cell.length_a   1.000
_cell.length_b   1.000
_cell.length_c   1.000
_cell.angle_alpha   90.00
_cell.angle_beta   90.00
_cell.angle_gamma   90.00
#
_symmetry.space_group_name_H-M   'P 1'
#
loop_
_entity.id
_entity.type
_entity.pdbx_description
1 polymer ?
#
loop_
_entity_poly.entity_id
_entity_poly.type
_entity_poly.pdbx_seq_one_letter_code
_entity_poly.pdbx_strand_id
1 'polypeptide(L)'
;MHFGSAVPTVEVGALSGEDFLLDVREDDEWNAGHAADALHIPMSAFVERYGELTEAAPQDGRVNVVCRSGARSAQVTMYLRQQGIDAVNVEGGMRAWEIAGRPLVDEKGQPGFVA
;
A
#
# COMPACT_ATOMS: atom_id res chain seq x y z
N MET A 1 19.06 -15.54 19.88
CA MET A 1 18.74 -14.32 19.11
C MET A 1 17.36 -14.54 18.52
N HIS A 2 16.35 -13.76 18.91
CA HIS A 2 15.00 -13.88 18.37
C HIS A 2 15.02 -13.42 16.90
N PHE A 3 15.07 -14.35 15.95
CA PHE A 3 14.77 -14.08 14.55
C PHE A 3 13.25 -14.16 14.38
N GLY A 4 12.53 -13.22 15.00
CA GLY A 4 11.09 -13.27 15.12
C GLY A 4 10.47 -11.96 14.68
N SER A 5 10.19 -11.84 13.38
CA SER A 5 8.84 -11.54 12.90
C SER A 5 8.87 -11.50 11.38
N ALA A 6 8.05 -12.34 10.75
CA ALA A 6 7.60 -12.05 9.40
C ALA A 6 7.02 -10.63 9.38
N VAL A 7 7.17 -9.91 8.26
CA VAL A 7 6.52 -8.61 8.08
C VAL A 7 5.03 -8.78 8.37
N PRO A 8 4.41 -8.02 9.28
CA PRO A 8 3.00 -8.15 9.57
C PRO A 8 2.19 -8.00 8.28
N THR A 9 1.29 -8.96 8.00
CA THR A 9 0.46 -8.96 6.79
C THR A 9 -1.02 -8.82 7.12
N VAL A 10 -1.76 -8.31 6.15
CA VAL A 10 -3.23 -8.27 6.16
C VAL A 10 -3.75 -8.75 4.81
N GLU A 11 -4.76 -9.60 4.85
CA GLU A 11 -5.46 -10.06 3.66
C GLU A 11 -6.34 -8.95 3.07
N VAL A 12 -6.43 -8.88 1.75
CA VAL A 12 -7.27 -7.88 1.09
C VAL A 12 -8.73 -7.98 1.52
N GLY A 13 -9.24 -9.18 1.81
CA GLY A 13 -10.60 -9.37 2.31
C GLY A 13 -10.89 -8.74 3.67
N ALA A 14 -9.86 -8.47 4.48
CA ALA A 14 -9.99 -7.86 5.80
C ALA A 14 -9.96 -6.32 5.78
N LEU A 15 -9.65 -5.70 4.64
CA LEU A 15 -9.62 -4.25 4.47
C LEU A 15 -11.05 -3.70 4.26
N SER A 16 -11.36 -2.63 4.95
CA SER A 16 -12.54 -1.78 4.72
C SER A 16 -12.23 -0.67 3.70
N GLY A 17 -13.25 0.05 3.25
CA GLY A 17 -13.06 1.22 2.37
C GLY A 17 -12.51 2.45 3.10
N GLU A 18 -12.50 2.44 4.43
CA GLU A 18 -12.04 3.55 5.28
C GLU A 18 -10.59 3.34 5.76
N ASP A 19 -10.02 2.16 5.49
CA ASP A 19 -8.64 1.84 5.84
C ASP A 19 -7.66 2.65 4.99
N PHE A 20 -6.70 3.30 5.67
CA PHE A 20 -5.65 4.04 5.00
C PHE A 20 -4.75 3.09 4.19
N LEU A 21 -4.71 3.28 2.87
CA LEU A 21 -3.95 2.47 1.93
C LEU A 21 -2.83 3.30 1.30
N LEU A 22 -1.60 2.80 1.37
CA LEU A 22 -0.42 3.37 0.73
C LEU A 22 0.00 2.48 -0.45
N ASP A 23 -0.13 2.98 -1.68
CA ASP A 23 0.36 2.32 -2.89
C ASP A 23 1.79 2.79 -3.20
N VAL A 24 2.73 1.84 -3.22
CA VAL A 24 4.16 2.10 -3.49
C VAL A 24 4.61 1.65 -4.87
N ARG A 25 3.67 1.34 -5.77
CA ARG A 25 3.98 1.04 -7.17
C ARG A 25 4.44 2.30 -7.92
N GLU A 26 5.09 2.10 -9.06
CA GLU A 26 5.55 3.22 -9.89
C GLU A 26 4.38 3.88 -10.62
N ASP A 27 4.61 5.08 -11.18
CA ASP A 27 3.56 5.92 -11.78
C ASP A 27 2.78 5.22 -12.91
N ASP A 28 3.45 4.42 -13.74
CA ASP A 28 2.79 3.69 -14.82
C ASP A 28 1.79 2.65 -14.31
N GLU A 29 2.14 1.96 -13.23
CA GLU A 29 1.26 0.98 -12.58
C GLU A 29 0.08 1.65 -11.86
N TRP A 30 0.32 2.80 -11.24
CA TRP A 30 -0.71 3.62 -10.61
C TRP A 30 -1.71 4.15 -11.64
N ASN A 31 -1.20 4.76 -12.72
CA ASN A 31 -2.02 5.36 -13.76
C ASN A 31 -2.90 4.34 -14.50
N ALA A 32 -2.45 3.09 -14.63
CA ALA A 32 -3.24 2.01 -15.21
C ALA A 32 -4.43 1.56 -14.35
N GLY A 33 -4.31 1.63 -13.03
CA GLY A 33 -5.35 1.22 -12.11
C GLY A 33 -4.89 1.10 -10.66
N HIS A 34 -5.60 1.75 -9.74
CA HIS A 34 -5.34 1.76 -8.31
C HIS A 34 -6.64 1.84 -7.49
N ALA A 35 -6.55 1.66 -6.17
CA ALA A 35 -7.68 1.89 -5.28
C ALA A 35 -7.93 3.40 -5.10
N ALA A 36 -9.17 3.86 -5.28
CA ALA A 36 -9.49 5.29 -5.42
C ALA A 36 -9.04 6.19 -4.26
N ASP A 37 -9.12 5.68 -3.03
CA ASP A 37 -8.79 6.46 -1.81
C ASP A 37 -7.36 6.20 -1.30
N ALA A 38 -6.51 5.55 -2.11
CA ALA A 38 -5.13 5.26 -1.72
C ALA A 38 -4.24 6.50 -1.85
N LEU A 39 -3.25 6.62 -0.95
CA LEU A 39 -2.13 7.53 -1.11
C LEU A 39 -1.08 6.87 -2.02
N HIS A 40 -0.65 7.59 -3.05
CA HIS A 40 0.40 7.13 -3.95
C HIS A 40 1.75 7.77 -3.66
N ILE A 41 2.72 6.93 -3.31
CA ILE A 41 4.12 7.33 -3.19
C ILE A 41 4.99 6.23 -3.83
N PRO A 42 5.51 6.43 -5.05
CA PRO A 42 6.36 5.46 -5.71
C PRO A 42 7.54 5.03 -4.85
N MET A 43 7.89 3.75 -4.90
CA MET A 43 9.01 3.22 -4.15
C MET A 43 10.31 3.97 -4.45
N SER A 44 10.51 4.38 -5.71
CA SER A 44 11.65 5.18 -6.17
C SER A 44 11.78 6.55 -5.47
N ALA A 45 10.66 7.15 -5.07
CA ALA A 45 10.59 8.47 -4.44
C ALA A 45 10.26 8.40 -2.93
N PHE A 46 10.11 7.20 -2.37
CA PHE A 46 9.51 7.00 -1.05
C PHE A 46 10.21 7.73 0.09
N VAL A 47 11.55 7.70 0.12
CA VAL A 47 12.34 8.33 1.19
C VAL A 47 12.25 9.86 1.10
N GLU A 48 12.25 10.42 -0.10
CA GLU A 48 12.13 11.86 -0.33
C GLU A 48 10.74 12.36 0.05
N ARG A 49 9.70 11.60 -0.33
CA ARG A 49 8.28 11.92 -0.11
C ARG A 49 7.74 11.38 1.22
N TYR A 50 8.61 10.92 2.13
CA TYR A 50 8.20 10.35 3.42
C TYR A 50 7.37 11.34 4.26
N GLY A 51 7.64 12.65 4.14
CA GLY A 51 6.86 13.70 4.80
C GLY A 51 5.37 13.65 4.42
N GLU A 52 5.05 13.43 3.14
CA GLU A 52 3.67 13.35 2.66
C GLU A 52 2.90 12.21 3.33
N LEU A 53 3.56 11.05 3.53
CA LEU A 53 2.97 9.95 4.28
C LEU A 53 2.67 10.36 5.72
N THR A 54 3.62 11.00 6.40
CA THR A 54 3.41 11.38 7.81
C THR A 54 2.35 12.46 8.01
N GLU A 55 2.11 13.30 7.00
CA GLU A 55 1.03 14.30 7.01
C GLU A 55 -0.34 13.68 6.72
N ALA A 56 -0.40 12.71 5.81
CA ALA A 56 -1.64 12.07 5.38
C ALA A 56 -2.07 10.89 6.28
N ALA A 57 -1.11 10.18 6.89
CA ALA A 57 -1.40 9.02 7.70
C ALA A 57 -2.16 9.39 8.99
N PRO A 58 -3.14 8.58 9.40
CA PRO A 58 -3.85 8.79 10.66
C PRO A 58 -2.92 8.68 11.86
N GLN A 59 -2.99 9.65 12.79
CA GLN A 59 -2.08 9.73 13.96
C GLN A 59 -2.04 8.46 14.82
N ASP A 60 -3.19 7.78 14.97
CA ASP A 60 -3.32 6.52 15.73
C ASP A 60 -3.81 5.36 14.85
N GLY A 61 -3.71 5.50 13.51
CA GLY A 61 -4.21 4.50 12.58
C GLY A 61 -3.10 3.68 11.92
N ARG A 62 -3.51 2.55 11.35
CA ARG A 62 -2.61 1.61 10.69
C ARG A 62 -2.42 1.98 9.23
N VAL A 63 -1.18 1.97 8.76
CA VAL A 63 -0.84 2.13 7.34
C VAL A 63 -0.83 0.77 6.65
N ASN A 64 -1.76 0.54 5.72
CA ASN A 64 -1.79 -0.67 4.91
C ASN A 64 -0.99 -0.41 3.63
N VAL A 65 0.17 -1.06 3.47
CA VAL A 65 1.07 -0.82 2.35
C VAL A 65 0.83 -1.86 1.27
N VAL A 66 0.60 -1.42 0.03
CA VAL A 66 0.33 -2.28 -1.11
C VAL A 66 1.33 -2.02 -2.23
N CYS A 67 1.72 -3.08 -2.92
CA CYS A 67 2.38 -2.99 -4.22
C CYS A 67 1.72 -3.98 -5.18
N ARG A 68 2.36 -4.30 -6.31
CA ARG A 68 1.80 -5.26 -7.28
C ARG A 68 1.52 -6.65 -6.68
N SER A 69 2.44 -7.18 -5.87
CA SER A 69 2.41 -8.58 -5.39
C SER A 69 2.72 -8.78 -3.90
N GLY A 70 3.07 -7.73 -3.17
CA GLY A 70 3.45 -7.79 -1.76
C GLY A 70 4.96 -7.68 -1.46
N ALA A 71 5.85 -7.83 -2.46
CA ALA A 71 7.30 -7.86 -2.22
C ALA A 71 7.90 -6.47 -1.91
N ARG A 72 7.64 -5.47 -2.77
CA ARG A 72 8.09 -4.07 -2.55
C ARG A 72 7.46 -3.46 -1.30
N SER A 73 6.16 -3.68 -1.11
CA SER A 73 5.43 -3.17 0.04
C SER A 73 5.94 -3.77 1.35
N ALA A 74 6.34 -5.04 1.39
CA ALA A 74 6.94 -5.62 2.59
C ALA A 74 8.23 -4.88 3.04
N GLN A 75 9.05 -4.41 2.08
CA GLN A 75 10.25 -3.63 2.40
C GLN A 75 9.88 -2.26 2.99
N VAL A 76 8.89 -1.59 2.40
CA VAL A 76 8.39 -0.30 2.90
C VAL A 76 7.72 -0.46 4.26
N THR A 77 6.90 -1.49 4.46
CA THR A 77 6.30 -1.81 5.77
C THR A 77 7.37 -1.96 6.85
N MET A 78 8.45 -2.71 6.56
CA MET A 78 9.55 -2.87 7.52
C MET A 78 10.25 -1.55 7.82
N TYR A 79 10.47 -0.72 6.81
CA TYR A 79 11.04 0.62 7.00
C TYR A 79 10.15 1.48 7.91
N LEU A 80 8.84 1.52 7.64
CA LEU A 80 7.86 2.27 8.44
C LEU A 80 7.83 1.83 9.90
N ARG A 81 7.81 0.53 10.15
CA ARG A 81 7.82 -0.01 11.52
C ARG A 81 9.11 0.34 12.27
N GLN A 82 10.25 0.42 11.57
CA GLN A 82 11.51 0.89 12.17
C GLN A 82 11.46 2.37 12.57
N GLN A 83 10.64 3.18 11.89
CA GLN A 83 10.37 4.57 12.26
C GLN A 83 9.27 4.71 13.33
N GLY A 84 8.73 3.60 13.84
CA GLY A 84 7.67 3.60 14.86
C GLY A 84 6.25 3.75 14.31
N ILE A 85 6.05 3.71 12.99
CA ILE A 85 4.72 3.75 12.37
C ILE A 85 4.10 2.35 12.39
N ASP A 86 2.83 2.24 12.80
CA ASP A 86 2.10 0.98 12.66
C ASP A 86 1.75 0.73 11.20
N ALA A 87 2.52 -0.15 10.56
CA ALA A 87 2.33 -0.53 9.17
C ALA A 87 2.16 -2.04 9.01
N VAL A 88 1.30 -2.44 8.08
CA VAL A 88 1.12 -3.82 7.65
C VAL A 88 1.24 -3.92 6.13
N ASN A 89 1.73 -5.06 5.66
CA ASN A 89 1.84 -5.36 4.23
C ASN A 89 0.55 -6.02 3.74
N VAL A 90 -0.02 -5.51 2.65
CA VAL A 90 -1.20 -6.13 2.02
C VAL A 90 -0.77 -7.39 1.27
N GLU A 91 -1.27 -8.53 1.71
CA GLU A 91 -0.93 -9.84 1.17
C GLU A 91 -1.43 -9.99 -0.28
N GLY A 92 -0.57 -10.52 -1.15
CA GLY A 92 -0.84 -10.65 -2.59
C GLY A 92 -0.92 -9.33 -3.37
N GLY A 93 -0.84 -8.17 -2.70
CA GLY A 93 -0.82 -6.85 -3.32
C GLY A 93 -2.05 -6.53 -4.16
N MET A 94 -1.88 -5.67 -5.16
CA MET A 94 -2.96 -5.27 -6.07
C MET A 94 -3.50 -6.44 -6.91
N ARG A 95 -2.72 -7.50 -7.15
CA ARG A 95 -3.25 -8.72 -7.79
C ARG A 95 -4.36 -9.37 -6.96
N ALA A 96 -4.14 -9.49 -5.64
CA ALA A 96 -5.18 -9.99 -4.74
C ALA A 96 -6.38 -9.03 -4.66
N TRP A 97 -6.13 -7.72 -4.76
CA TRP A 97 -7.18 -6.69 -4.86
C TRP A 97 -8.09 -6.88 -6.08
N GLU A 98 -7.49 -7.07 -7.25
CA GLU A 98 -8.21 -7.33 -8.49
C GLU A 98 -8.97 -8.67 -8.45
N ILE A 99 -8.33 -9.74 -7.96
CA ILE A 99 -8.97 -11.06 -7.80
C ILE A 99 -10.16 -10.99 -6.84
N ALA A 100 -10.07 -10.17 -5.79
CA ALA A 100 -11.17 -9.94 -4.85
C ALA A 100 -12.32 -9.11 -5.46
N GLY A 101 -12.19 -8.65 -6.71
CA GLY A 101 -13.21 -7.85 -7.40
C GLY A 101 -13.39 -6.45 -6.81
N ARG A 102 -12.37 -5.94 -6.10
CA ARG A 102 -12.44 -4.60 -5.51
C ARG A 102 -12.32 -3.53 -6.60
N PRO A 103 -12.96 -2.35 -6.42
CA PRO A 103 -12.89 -1.28 -7.39
C PRO A 103 -11.45 -0.84 -7.68
N LEU A 104 -11.20 -0.56 -8.96
CA LEU A 104 -9.96 0.03 -9.46
C LEU A 104 -10.31 1.21 -10.33
N VAL A 105 -9.57 2.30 -10.16
CA VAL A 105 -9.69 3.51 -10.99
C VAL A 105 -8.36 3.83 -11.65
N ASP A 106 -8.39 4.27 -12.90
CA ASP A 106 -7.23 4.83 -13.59
C ASP A 106 -6.99 6.29 -13.17
N GLU A 107 -5.96 6.94 -13.74
CA GLU A 107 -5.65 8.36 -13.48
C GLU A 107 -6.82 9.33 -13.76
N LYS A 108 -7.83 8.91 -14.55
CA LYS A 108 -8.99 9.71 -14.97
C LYS A 108 -10.24 9.35 -14.18
N GLY A 109 -10.15 8.46 -13.19
CA GLY A 109 -11.29 7.98 -12.42
C GLY A 109 -12.18 6.98 -13.17
N GLN A 110 -11.70 6.41 -14.28
CA GLN A 110 -12.41 5.39 -15.06
C GLN A 110 -12.02 3.99 -14.58
N PRO A 111 -12.77 2.92 -14.93
CA PRO A 111 -12.38 1.56 -14.54
C PRO A 111 -10.94 1.23 -14.95
N GLY A 112 -10.09 0.95 -13.96
CA GLY A 112 -8.67 0.62 -14.15
C GLY A 112 -8.40 -0.89 -14.12
N PHE A 113 -7.13 -1.26 -14.32
CA PHE A 113 -6.65 -2.64 -14.20
C PHE A 113 -5.27 -2.70 -13.53
N VAL A 114 -4.88 -3.86 -13.04
CA VAL A 114 -3.55 -4.03 -12.44
C VAL A 114 -2.51 -4.32 -13.51
N ALA A 115 -1.67 -3.32 -13.81
CA ALA A 115 -0.51 -3.49 -14.69
C ALA A 115 0.54 -4.46 -14.12
#